data_AF-A0A544TIT9-F1
#
_entry.id   AF-A0A544TIT9-F1
#
_cell.length_a   1.000
_cell.length_b   1.000
_cell.length_c   1.000
_cell.angle_alpha   90.00
_cell.angle_beta   90.00
_cell.angle_gamma   90.00
#
_symmetry.space_group_name_H-M   'P 1'
#
loop_
_entity.id
_entity.type
_entity.pdbx_description
1 polymer ?
#
loop_
_entity_poly.entity_id
_entity_poly.type
_entity_poly.pdbx_seq_one_letter_code
_entity_poly.pdbx_strand_id
1 'polypeptide(L)'
;MSIEKILHTLTKLEMLHKSLLEIAYKKTEAIKIGDMDSLNQLLKDEQAHVAGISQLEQQRQLEVTDYLRAKGIAPTDNPTVAHVLENTNTEEEKELLGVARNKLLLTLETLKHQNDLNQKLTLQSLQFVNLTLDMLRPKPDQINYSKTEVKGPSKDKTYFDSQA
;
A
#
# COMPACT_ATOMS: atom_id res chain seq x y z
N MET A 1 -22.98 17.35 27.11
CA MET A 1 -22.39 16.81 25.87
C MET A 1 -22.35 15.29 26.01
N SER A 2 -22.94 14.54 25.09
CA SER A 2 -23.17 13.10 25.27
C SER A 2 -22.07 12.23 24.66
N ILE A 3 -21.72 11.16 25.38
CA ILE A 3 -20.87 10.05 24.92
C ILE A 3 -21.42 9.40 23.64
N GLU A 4 -22.73 9.47 23.44
CA GLU A 4 -23.42 8.99 22.23
C GLU A 4 -22.83 9.54 20.92
N LYS A 5 -22.36 10.80 20.91
CA LYS A 5 -21.72 11.38 19.71
C LYS A 5 -20.42 10.66 19.37
N ILE A 6 -19.58 10.44 20.38
CA ILE A 6 -18.30 9.73 20.25
C ILE A 6 -18.56 8.28 19.81
N LEU A 7 -19.57 7.62 20.39
CA LEU A 7 -19.94 6.25 20.04
C LEU A 7 -20.42 6.15 18.58
N HIS A 8 -21.22 7.11 18.13
CA HIS A 8 -21.69 7.18 16.75
C HIS A 8 -20.52 7.44 15.77
N THR A 9 -19.60 8.33 16.11
CA THR A 9 -18.38 8.58 15.32
C THR A 9 -17.49 7.34 15.24
N LEU A 10 -17.31 6.62 16.36
CA LEU A 10 -16.57 5.35 16.39
C LEU A 10 -17.22 4.26 15.53
N THR A 11 -18.56 4.16 15.56
CA THR A 11 -19.30 3.20 14.74
C THR A 11 -19.15 3.51 13.24
N LYS A 12 -19.19 4.80 12.87
CA LYS A 12 -18.94 5.23 11.48
C LYS A 12 -17.51 4.95 11.03
N LEU A 13 -16.51 5.21 11.89
CA LEU A 13 -15.12 4.85 11.63
C LEU A 13 -14.98 3.34 11.39
N GLU A 14 -15.60 2.51 12.23
CA GLU A 14 -15.61 1.06 12.06
C GLU A 14 -16.20 0.64 10.69
N MET A 15 -17.32 1.24 10.28
CA MET A 15 -17.93 0.97 8.97
C MET A 15 -17.02 1.36 7.80
N LEU A 16 -16.38 2.53 7.85
CA LEU A 16 -15.44 2.93 6.79
C LEU A 16 -14.22 2.02 6.74
N HIS A 17 -13.68 1.61 7.88
CA HIS A 17 -12.55 0.67 7.93
C HIS A 17 -12.92 -0.72 7.39
N LYS A 18 -14.15 -1.19 7.64
CA LYS A 18 -14.65 -2.43 7.05
C LYS A 18 -14.81 -2.32 5.54
N SER A 19 -15.34 -1.22 5.03
CA SER A 19 -15.45 -1.01 3.59
C SER A 19 -14.06 -0.92 2.93
N LEU A 20 -13.11 -0.26 3.59
CA LEU A 20 -11.72 -0.22 3.14
C LEU A 20 -11.06 -1.61 3.15
N LEU A 21 -11.41 -2.48 4.11
CA LEU A 21 -10.96 -3.88 4.15
C LEU A 21 -11.52 -4.67 2.96
N GLU A 22 -12.78 -4.48 2.57
CA GLU A 22 -13.35 -5.09 1.36
C GLU A 22 -12.61 -4.64 0.09
N ILE A 23 -12.27 -3.36 -0.02
CA ILE A 23 -11.45 -2.84 -1.12
C ILE A 23 -10.07 -3.51 -1.11
N ALA A 24 -9.46 -3.70 0.06
CA ALA A 24 -8.17 -4.37 0.19
C ALA A 24 -8.24 -5.84 -0.28
N TYR A 25 -9.32 -6.56 -0.03
CA TYR A 25 -9.54 -7.92 -0.58
C TYR A 25 -9.73 -7.90 -2.10
N LYS A 26 -10.55 -6.98 -2.63
CA LYS A 26 -10.73 -6.83 -4.08
C LYS A 26 -9.41 -6.50 -4.79
N LYS A 27 -8.56 -5.69 -4.16
CA LYS A 27 -7.22 -5.35 -4.64
C LYS A 27 -6.33 -6.58 -4.76
N THR A 28 -6.42 -7.52 -3.81
CA THR A 28 -5.71 -8.81 -3.88
C THR A 28 -6.09 -9.60 -5.13
N GLU A 29 -7.38 -9.67 -5.45
CA GLU A 29 -7.86 -10.40 -6.64
C GLU A 29 -7.48 -9.69 -7.94
N ALA A 30 -7.59 -8.36 -7.99
CA ALA A 30 -7.17 -7.57 -9.15
C ALA A 30 -5.66 -7.72 -9.43
N ILE A 31 -4.81 -7.73 -8.40
CA ILE A 31 -3.36 -7.94 -8.53
C ILE A 31 -3.04 -9.34 -9.08
N LYS A 32 -3.78 -10.38 -8.65
CA LYS A 32 -3.58 -11.75 -9.13
C LYS A 32 -3.89 -11.89 -10.62
N ILE A 33 -4.94 -11.23 -11.09
CA ILE A 33 -5.41 -11.31 -12.48
C ILE A 33 -4.64 -10.32 -13.38
N GLY A 34 -4.02 -9.30 -12.80
CA GLY A 34 -3.30 -8.24 -13.54
C GLY A 34 -4.24 -7.20 -14.16
N ASP A 35 -5.44 -7.02 -13.61
CA ASP A 35 -6.44 -6.08 -14.12
C ASP A 35 -6.12 -4.64 -13.64
N MET A 36 -5.48 -3.87 -14.52
CA MET A 36 -5.08 -2.49 -14.23
C MET A 36 -6.26 -1.50 -14.18
N ASP A 37 -7.35 -1.76 -14.89
CA ASP A 37 -8.51 -0.86 -14.91
C ASP A 37 -9.28 -0.97 -13.58
N SER A 38 -9.51 -2.20 -13.12
CA SER A 38 -10.08 -2.46 -11.79
C SER A 38 -9.18 -1.91 -10.69
N LEU A 39 -7.86 -2.09 -10.78
CA LEU A 39 -6.91 -1.56 -9.80
C LEU A 39 -6.99 -0.02 -9.69
N ASN A 40 -7.10 0.68 -10.83
CA ASN A 40 -7.24 2.15 -10.85
C ASN A 40 -8.55 2.63 -10.21
N GLN A 41 -9.65 1.91 -10.40
CA GLN A 41 -10.92 2.22 -9.73
C GLN A 41 -10.82 1.99 -8.22
N LEU A 42 -10.28 0.84 -7.79
CA LEU A 42 -10.09 0.50 -6.38
C LEU A 42 -9.20 1.51 -5.65
N LEU A 43 -8.16 2.04 -6.32
CA LEU A 43 -7.31 3.09 -5.75
C LEU A 43 -8.06 4.40 -5.50
N LYS A 44 -8.97 4.79 -6.40
CA LYS A 44 -9.80 6.00 -6.21
C LYS A 44 -10.76 5.83 -5.04
N ASP A 45 -11.39 4.65 -4.94
CA ASP A 45 -12.29 4.33 -3.85
C ASP A 45 -11.52 4.29 -2.52
N GLU A 46 -10.34 3.67 -2.48
CA GLU A 46 -9.43 3.67 -1.32
C GLU A 46 -9.12 5.10 -0.87
N GLN A 47 -8.79 6.00 -1.80
CA GLN A 47 -8.48 7.40 -1.47
C GLN A 47 -9.69 8.16 -0.90
N ALA A 48 -10.90 7.91 -1.41
CA ALA A 48 -12.13 8.49 -0.88
C ALA A 48 -12.42 8.01 0.55
N HIS A 49 -12.21 6.71 0.83
CA HIS A 49 -12.37 6.15 2.18
C HIS A 49 -11.35 6.72 3.16
N VAL A 50 -10.08 6.85 2.75
CA VAL A 50 -9.02 7.46 3.57
C VAL A 50 -9.34 8.91 3.91
N ALA A 51 -9.86 9.69 2.94
CA ALA A 51 -10.29 11.05 3.19
C ALA A 51 -11.46 11.12 4.20
N GLY A 52 -12.45 10.24 4.06
CA GLY A 52 -13.57 10.13 5.00
C GLY A 52 -13.14 9.73 6.41
N ILE A 53 -12.21 8.77 6.52
CA ILE A 53 -11.61 8.36 7.81
C ILE A 53 -10.88 9.54 8.45
N SER A 54 -10.09 10.29 7.69
CA SER A 54 -9.35 11.44 8.21
C SER A 54 -10.29 12.52 8.78
N GLN A 55 -11.40 12.81 8.09
CA GLN A 55 -12.41 13.75 8.58
C GLN A 55 -13.11 13.27 9.85
N LEU A 56 -13.52 11.99 9.89
CA LEU A 56 -14.16 11.42 11.07
C LEU A 56 -13.21 11.34 12.27
N GLU A 57 -11.93 11.10 12.04
CA GLU A 57 -10.92 11.08 13.11
C GLU A 57 -10.70 12.48 13.70
N GLN A 58 -10.69 13.52 12.85
CA GLN A 58 -10.69 14.91 13.32
C GLN A 58 -11.94 15.22 14.13
N GLN A 59 -13.12 14.79 13.66
CA GLN A 59 -14.36 14.95 14.41
C GLN A 59 -14.31 14.23 15.76
N ARG A 60 -13.82 12.98 15.80
CA ARG A 60 -13.62 12.22 17.03
C ARG A 60 -12.72 12.99 18.00
N GLN A 61 -11.62 13.55 17.51
CA GLN A 61 -10.67 14.29 18.33
C GLN A 61 -11.32 15.53 18.97
N LEU A 62 -12.12 16.27 18.21
CA LEU A 62 -12.88 17.42 18.70
C LEU A 62 -13.92 16.99 19.75
N GLU A 63 -14.70 15.96 19.47
CA GLU A 63 -15.73 15.45 20.39
C GLU A 63 -15.12 14.95 21.72
N VAL A 64 -13.97 14.28 21.67
CA VAL A 64 -13.23 13.87 22.87
C VAL A 64 -12.71 15.08 23.64
N THR A 65 -12.12 16.06 22.95
CA THR A 65 -11.58 17.28 23.57
C THR A 65 -12.68 18.06 24.29
N ASP A 66 -13.84 18.21 23.64
CA ASP A 66 -15.00 18.90 24.19
C ASP A 66 -15.59 18.15 25.39
N TYR A 67 -15.63 16.83 25.35
CA TYR A 67 -16.06 16.00 26.48
C TYR A 67 -15.14 16.16 27.69
N LEU A 68 -13.82 16.09 27.48
CA LEU A 68 -12.82 16.25 28.55
C LEU A 68 -12.85 17.68 29.14
N ARG A 69 -12.99 18.70 28.29
CA ARG A 69 -13.15 20.10 28.72
C ARG A 69 -14.40 20.30 29.56
N ALA A 70 -15.53 19.70 29.17
CA ALA A 70 -16.78 19.76 29.93
C ALA A 70 -16.67 19.11 31.33
N LYS A 71 -15.74 18.17 31.51
CA LYS A 71 -15.41 17.57 32.82
C LYS A 71 -14.32 18.32 33.60
N GLY A 72 -13.83 19.45 33.08
CA GLY A 72 -12.79 20.25 33.73
C GLY A 72 -11.39 19.66 33.63
N ILE A 73 -11.16 18.71 32.71
CA ILE A 73 -9.86 18.09 32.48
C ILE A 73 -9.11 18.92 31.43
N ALA A 74 -7.84 19.23 31.70
CA ALA A 74 -7.01 19.96 30.76
C ALA A 74 -6.89 19.19 29.43
N PRO A 75 -6.97 19.87 28.27
CA PRO A 75 -6.73 19.22 26.99
C PRO A 75 -5.31 18.68 26.97
N THR A 76 -5.14 17.36 26.85
CA THR A 76 -3.86 16.74 26.51
C THR A 76 -3.56 16.95 25.03
N ASP A 77 -2.30 16.86 24.62
CA ASP A 77 -1.92 17.00 23.20
C ASP A 77 -2.48 15.87 22.31
N ASN A 78 -2.85 14.72 22.90
CA ASN A 78 -3.47 13.58 22.22
C ASN A 78 -4.72 13.06 22.98
N PRO A 79 -5.90 13.68 22.79
CA PRO A 79 -7.16 13.22 23.38
C PRO A 79 -7.55 11.82 22.85
N THR A 80 -7.20 10.80 23.62
CA THR A 80 -7.53 9.40 23.29
C THR A 80 -8.87 8.99 23.91
N VAL A 81 -9.55 8.05 23.24
CA VAL A 81 -10.76 7.40 23.76
C VAL A 81 -10.50 6.71 25.12
N ALA A 82 -9.24 6.34 25.41
CA ALA A 82 -8.84 5.82 26.71
C ALA A 82 -9.06 6.84 27.86
N HIS A 83 -8.77 8.12 27.63
CA HIS A 83 -9.04 9.16 28.63
C HIS A 83 -10.53 9.43 28.81
N VAL A 84 -11.35 9.24 27.77
CA VAL A 84 -12.81 9.29 27.91
C VAL A 84 -13.30 8.13 28.77
N LEU A 85 -12.82 6.91 28.51
CA LEU A 85 -13.15 5.73 29.30
C LEU A 85 -12.85 5.95 30.79
N GLU A 86 -11.66 6.43 31.15
CA GLU A 86 -11.27 6.67 32.55
C GLU A 86 -12.17 7.69 33.26
N ASN A 87 -12.68 8.68 32.51
CA ASN A 87 -13.44 9.79 33.05
C ASN A 87 -14.94 9.66 32.84
N THR A 88 -15.45 8.54 32.31
CA THR A 88 -16.89 8.30 32.18
C THR A 88 -17.48 7.88 33.53
N ASN A 89 -18.64 8.47 33.90
CA ASN A 89 -19.26 8.27 35.21
C ASN A 89 -20.11 6.99 35.28
N THR A 90 -20.49 6.41 34.14
CA THR A 90 -21.43 5.29 34.03
C THR A 90 -20.72 4.05 33.50
N GLU A 91 -20.80 2.93 34.22
CA GLU A 91 -20.10 1.69 33.85
C GLU A 91 -20.60 1.12 32.50
N GLU A 92 -21.90 1.26 32.21
CA GLU A 92 -22.51 0.85 30.94
C GLU A 92 -21.93 1.61 29.74
N GLU A 93 -21.73 2.92 29.87
CA GLU A 93 -21.14 3.74 28.80
C GLU A 93 -19.66 3.42 28.60
N LYS A 94 -18.92 3.09 29.66
CA LYS A 94 -17.55 2.58 29.58
C LYS A 94 -17.49 1.28 28.79
N GLU A 95 -18.39 0.35 29.11
CA GLU A 95 -18.42 -0.95 28.46
C GLU A 95 -18.72 -0.81 26.96
N LEU A 96 -19.75 -0.05 26.60
CA LEU A 96 -20.12 0.20 25.20
C LEU A 96 -18.98 0.85 24.40
N LEU A 97 -18.34 1.87 24.96
CA LEU A 97 -17.23 2.56 24.30
C LEU A 97 -15.99 1.64 24.19
N GLY A 98 -15.76 0.79 25.19
CA GLY A 98 -14.72 -0.23 25.19
C GLY A 98 -14.92 -1.28 24.10
N VAL A 99 -16.15 -1.79 23.96
CA VAL A 99 -16.51 -2.74 22.90
C VAL A 99 -16.32 -2.12 21.52
N ALA A 100 -16.84 -0.90 21.30
CA ALA A 100 -16.69 -0.19 20.03
C ALA A 100 -15.21 0.04 19.67
N ARG A 101 -14.40 0.46 20.65
CA ARG A 101 -12.94 0.63 20.48
C ARG A 101 -12.26 -0.68 20.12
N ASN A 102 -12.54 -1.77 20.83
CA ASN A 102 -11.91 -3.06 20.57
C ASN A 102 -12.25 -3.59 19.18
N LYS A 103 -13.51 -3.43 18.76
CA LYS A 103 -13.98 -3.83 17.43
C LYS A 103 -13.30 -3.04 16.31
N LEU A 104 -13.10 -1.74 16.52
CA LEU A 104 -12.32 -0.90 15.60
C LEU A 104 -10.85 -1.36 15.54
N LEU A 105 -10.21 -1.64 16.68
CA LEU A 105 -8.82 -2.12 16.73
C LEU A 105 -8.63 -3.44 15.98
N LEU A 106 -9.53 -4.42 16.18
CA LEU A 106 -9.49 -5.70 15.45
C LEU A 106 -9.62 -5.49 13.94
N THR A 107 -10.51 -4.60 13.52
CA THR A 107 -10.68 -4.26 12.10
C THR A 107 -9.42 -3.61 11.53
N LEU A 108 -8.79 -2.69 12.27
CA LEU A 108 -7.53 -2.05 11.87
C LEU A 108 -6.37 -3.03 11.76
N GLU A 109 -6.24 -3.96 12.70
CA GLU A 109 -5.21 -4.99 12.66
C GLU A 109 -5.37 -5.89 11.43
N THR A 110 -6.60 -6.31 11.14
CA THR A 110 -6.93 -7.10 9.96
C THR A 110 -6.61 -6.33 8.67
N LEU A 111 -6.98 -5.05 8.61
CA LEU A 111 -6.67 -4.18 7.47
C LEU A 111 -5.16 -4.01 7.27
N LYS A 112 -4.40 -3.84 8.36
CA LYS A 112 -2.94 -3.74 8.30
C LYS A 112 -2.31 -5.01 7.74
N HIS A 113 -2.78 -6.18 8.18
CA HIS A 113 -2.32 -7.46 7.67
C HIS A 113 -2.62 -7.62 6.17
N GLN A 114 -3.84 -7.26 5.75
CA GLN A 114 -4.23 -7.33 4.34
C GLN A 114 -3.40 -6.37 3.47
N ASN A 115 -3.10 -5.17 3.96
CA ASN A 115 -2.25 -4.22 3.25
C ASN A 115 -0.82 -4.75 3.06
N ASP A 116 -0.22 -5.30 4.12
CA ASP A 116 1.11 -5.93 4.05
C ASP A 116 1.14 -7.10 3.04
N LEU A 117 0.10 -7.93 3.01
CA LEU A 117 -0.05 -8.98 2.00
C LEU A 117 -0.14 -8.41 0.58
N ASN A 118 -0.94 -7.38 0.36
CA ASN A 118 -1.07 -6.74 -0.95
C ASN A 118 0.25 -6.11 -1.43
N GLN A 119 1.02 -5.51 -0.51
CA GLN A 119 2.33 -4.95 -0.82
C GLN A 119 3.32 -6.05 -1.24
N LYS A 120 3.35 -7.17 -0.52
CA LYS A 120 4.16 -8.35 -0.86
C LYS A 120 3.78 -8.97 -2.20
N LEU A 121 2.48 -9.14 -2.47
CA LEU A 121 1.99 -9.66 -3.75
C LEU A 121 2.38 -8.76 -4.92
N THR A 122 2.23 -7.44 -4.77
CA THR A 122 2.63 -6.48 -5.80
C THR A 122 4.13 -6.56 -6.10
N LEU A 123 4.97 -6.65 -5.06
CA LEU A 123 6.42 -6.84 -5.20
C LEU A 123 6.78 -8.14 -5.93
N GLN A 124 6.11 -9.25 -5.58
CA GLN A 124 6.32 -10.53 -6.24
C GLN A 124 5.89 -10.50 -7.72
N SER A 125 4.74 -9.89 -8.04
CA SER A 125 4.30 -9.72 -9.43
C SER A 125 5.32 -8.91 -10.24
N LEU A 126 5.89 -7.84 -9.67
CA LEU A 126 6.93 -7.05 -10.33
C LEU A 126 8.22 -7.88 -10.54
N GLN A 127 8.64 -8.66 -9.55
CA GLN A 127 9.80 -9.56 -9.69
C GLN A 127 9.58 -10.60 -10.79
N PHE A 128 8.39 -11.19 -10.87
CA PHE A 128 8.03 -12.14 -11.91
C PHE A 128 8.07 -11.52 -13.31
N VAL A 129 7.52 -10.31 -13.46
CA VAL A 129 7.58 -9.57 -14.74
C VAL A 129 9.02 -9.27 -15.14
N ASN A 130 9.86 -8.80 -14.20
CA ASN A 130 11.27 -8.52 -14.46
C ASN A 130 12.05 -9.77 -14.86
N LEU A 131 11.88 -10.89 -14.14
CA LEU A 131 12.50 -12.17 -14.47
C LEU A 131 12.07 -12.66 -15.87
N THR A 132 10.78 -12.54 -16.19
CA THR A 132 10.23 -12.90 -17.51
C THR A 132 10.83 -12.02 -18.61
N LEU A 133 10.95 -10.71 -18.37
CA LEU A 133 11.59 -9.77 -19.29
C LEU A 133 13.08 -10.09 -19.49
N ASP A 134 13.80 -10.42 -18.42
CA ASP A 134 15.21 -10.79 -18.49
C ASP A 134 15.44 -12.12 -19.24
N MET A 135 14.49 -13.05 -19.20
CA MET A 135 14.53 -14.27 -20.02
C MET A 135 14.23 -13.99 -21.50
N LEU A 136 13.32 -13.04 -21.79
CA LEU A 136 12.97 -12.63 -23.15
C LEU A 136 13.99 -11.68 -23.78
N ARG A 137 14.89 -11.08 -22.98
CA ARG A 137 15.97 -10.24 -23.49
C ARG A 137 16.91 -11.11 -24.33
N PRO A 138 17.09 -10.79 -25.63
CA PRO A 138 18.09 -11.48 -26.43
C PRO A 138 19.46 -11.26 -25.77
N LYS A 139 20.13 -12.35 -25.43
CA LYS A 139 21.55 -12.27 -25.06
C LYS A 139 22.25 -11.68 -26.28
N PRO A 140 23.08 -10.62 -26.13
CA PRO A 140 23.88 -10.17 -27.25
C PRO A 140 24.69 -11.39 -27.70
N ASP A 141 24.49 -11.80 -28.96
CA ASP A 141 25.30 -12.84 -29.57
C ASP A 141 26.74 -12.51 -29.23
N GLN A 142 27.43 -13.41 -28.54
CA GLN A 142 28.87 -13.36 -28.46
C GLN A 142 29.35 -13.63 -29.88
N ILE A 143 29.43 -12.56 -30.69
CA ILE A 143 30.07 -12.59 -31.99
C ILE A 143 31.54 -12.84 -31.69
N ASN A 144 31.90 -14.12 -31.60
CA ASN A 144 33.26 -14.59 -31.64
C ASN A 144 33.77 -14.30 -33.06
N TYR A 145 34.17 -13.04 -33.29
CA TYR A 145 35.05 -12.69 -34.38
C TYR A 145 36.35 -13.47 -34.17
N SER A 146 36.40 -14.69 -34.72
CA SER A 146 37.65 -15.37 -34.99
C SER A 146 38.38 -14.50 -36.00
N LYS A 147 39.28 -13.70 -35.45
CA LYS A 147 40.23 -12.81 -36.12
C LYS A 147 40.69 -13.42 -37.43
N THR A 148 40.34 -12.74 -38.53
CA THR A 148 40.98 -12.88 -39.83
C THR A 148 42.50 -12.85 -39.64
N GLU A 149 43.15 -14.00 -39.81
CA GLU A 149 44.60 -14.05 -40.01
C GLU A 149 44.90 -13.45 -41.38
N VAL A 150 45.20 -12.16 -41.39
CA VAL A 150 45.88 -11.50 -42.50
C VAL A 150 47.31 -12.05 -42.50
N LYS A 151 47.55 -13.15 -43.22
CA LYS A 151 48.92 -13.55 -43.58
C LYS A 151 49.43 -12.56 -44.62
N GLY A 152 50.49 -11.83 -44.25
CA GLY A 152 51.20 -10.88 -45.08
C GLY A 152 51.75 -11.49 -46.37
N PRO A 153 52.23 -10.64 -47.29
CA PRO A 153 52.42 -11.00 -48.70
C PRO A 153 53.59 -11.98 -48.86
N SER A 154 53.29 -13.19 -49.30
CA SER A 154 54.28 -14.09 -49.87
C SER A 154 54.60 -13.61 -51.29
N LYS A 155 55.82 -13.08 -51.44
CA LYS A 155 56.47 -12.89 -52.73
C LYS A 155 56.49 -14.22 -53.49
N ASP A 156 55.94 -14.25 -54.70
CA ASP A 156 56.52 -15.07 -55.75
C ASP A 156 56.32 -14.49 -57.15
N LYS A 157 57.40 -14.63 -57.92
CA LYS A 157 57.75 -14.13 -59.25
C LYS A 157 56.63 -14.14 -60.30
N THR A 158 56.55 -13.05 -61.06
CA THR A 158 56.15 -13.09 -62.47
C THR A 158 57.10 -12.25 -63.30
N TYR A 159 57.75 -12.91 -64.25
CA TYR A 159 58.64 -12.36 -65.27
C TYR A 159 57.84 -11.44 -66.21
N PHE A 160 58.32 -10.21 -66.43
CA PHE A 160 58.02 -9.46 -67.64
C PHE A 160 59.31 -8.80 -68.14
N ASP A 161 59.74 -9.32 -69.28
CA ASP A 161 60.85 -8.89 -70.11
C ASP A 161 60.38 -7.73 -71.01
N SER A 162 61.15 -6.65 -71.09
CA SER A 162 60.95 -5.53 -72.01
C SER A 162 62.24 -4.70 -72.11
N GLN A 163 63.26 -5.24 -72.80
CA GLN A 163 64.24 -4.44 -73.54
C GLN A 163 65.01 -5.29 -74.57
N ALA A 164 64.52 -5.29 -75.82
CA ALA A 164 65.26 -5.18 -77.08
C ALA A 164 64.27 -5.12 -78.25
#